data_AF-G8S854-F1
#
_entry.id   AF-G8S854-F1
#
_cell.length_a   1.000
_cell.length_b   1.000
_cell.length_c   1.000
_cell.angle_alpha   90.00
_cell.angle_beta   90.00
_cell.angle_gamma   90.00
#
_symmetry.space_group_name_H-M   'P 1'
#
loop_
_entity.id
_entity.type
_entity.pdbx_description
1 polymer ?
#
loop_
_entity_poly.entity_id
_entity_poly.type
_entity_poly.pdbx_seq_one_letter_code
_entity_poly.pdbx_strand_id
1 'polypeptide(L)'
;MSPLFRRKPADLVEDATASVTETPSDDNRRKNYTPSKKELGVVTPKRAPQGRRVEAAPADRKEALKLMRERQRTERAEASEGMRNGDERFLLARDRGPERSLVRDIVDSRRTIGSFFIAGAIVVMVGSVIKNQSVQLASNLLWALLALAVVVDSVFIARRIKKAVTARFPDTTQRLGSLYLYGIMRGLTFRRMRVPKPKVELGAKI
;
A
#
# COMPACT_ATOMS: atom_id res chain seq x y z
N MET A 1 8.05 42.16 29.15
CA MET A 1 7.73 41.40 27.93
C MET A 1 7.76 42.36 26.75
N SER A 2 8.83 42.35 25.97
CA SER A 2 9.08 43.22 24.81
C SER A 2 8.69 42.49 23.51
N PRO A 3 8.04 43.16 22.53
CA PRO A 3 7.61 42.49 21.30
C PRO A 3 8.78 42.32 20.33
N LEU A 4 9.02 41.09 19.89
CA LEU A 4 10.12 40.63 19.02
C LEU A 4 9.88 40.82 17.51
N PHE A 5 9.14 41.85 17.09
CA PHE A 5 8.96 42.11 15.65
C PHE A 5 8.97 43.61 15.35
N ARG A 6 10.13 44.12 14.93
CA ARG A 6 10.30 45.46 14.34
C ARG A 6 9.95 45.38 12.84
N ARG A 7 8.79 45.92 12.44
CA ARG A 7 8.46 46.12 11.01
C ARG A 7 9.38 47.20 10.43
N LYS A 8 9.98 46.93 9.28
CA LYS A 8 10.82 47.87 8.52
C LYS A 8 9.91 48.80 7.69
N PRO A 9 10.05 50.14 7.74
CA PRO A 9 9.24 51.05 6.94
C PRO A 9 9.65 50.98 5.45
N ALA A 10 8.64 51.08 4.57
CA ALA A 10 8.73 50.87 3.13
C ALA A 10 9.17 52.13 2.34
N ASP A 11 9.43 53.25 3.01
CA ASP A 11 9.62 54.55 2.35
C ASP A 11 11.07 54.86 1.93
N LEU A 12 11.98 53.87 1.92
CA LEU A 12 13.40 54.06 1.53
C LEU A 12 13.77 53.36 0.22
N VAL A 13 12.80 52.84 -0.54
CA VAL A 13 13.07 52.06 -1.77
C VAL A 13 12.76 52.85 -3.06
N GLU A 14 12.13 54.02 -2.97
CA GLU A 14 11.73 54.77 -4.19
C GLU A 14 12.67 55.91 -4.61
N ASP A 15 13.72 56.27 -3.86
CA ASP A 15 14.51 57.49 -4.15
C ASP A 15 16.02 57.28 -4.46
N ALA A 16 16.41 56.12 -4.99
CA ALA A 16 17.81 55.85 -5.37
C ALA A 16 17.97 55.25 -6.77
N THR A 17 17.15 55.67 -7.74
CA THR A 17 17.39 55.40 -9.17
C THR A 17 17.55 56.69 -9.96
N ALA A 18 18.45 57.56 -9.50
CA ALA A 18 18.99 58.66 -10.29
C ALA A 18 20.42 58.30 -10.74
N SER A 19 20.52 57.93 -12.01
CA SER A 19 21.67 58.09 -12.92
C SER A 19 23.08 58.25 -12.33
N VAL A 20 23.89 57.20 -12.41
CA VAL A 20 25.33 57.32 -12.68
C VAL A 20 25.69 56.29 -13.76
N THR A 21 25.83 56.78 -14.99
CA THR A 21 26.51 56.05 -16.06
C THR A 21 28.01 56.22 -15.84
N GLU A 22 28.62 55.29 -15.10
CA GLU A 22 30.05 55.05 -15.17
C GLU A 22 30.30 53.90 -16.13
N THR A 23 30.95 54.18 -17.25
CA THR A 23 31.62 53.19 -18.10
C THR A 23 32.80 52.60 -17.31
N PRO A 24 32.82 51.29 -16.98
CA PRO A 24 34.01 50.68 -16.43
C PRO A 24 34.94 50.29 -17.59
N SER A 25 36.14 50.88 -17.59
CA SER A 25 37.30 50.47 -18.37
C SER A 25 37.64 48.99 -18.15
N ASP A 26 37.94 48.28 -19.23
CA ASP A 26 37.94 46.81 -19.35
C ASP A 26 39.18 46.08 -18.78
N ASP A 27 39.90 46.67 -17.81
CA ASP A 27 41.28 46.23 -17.52
C ASP A 27 41.55 45.70 -16.10
N ASN A 28 40.60 44.98 -15.49
CA ASN A 28 40.89 44.26 -14.25
C ASN A 28 40.12 42.94 -14.11
N ARG A 29 40.32 42.01 -15.06
CA ARG A 29 39.80 40.63 -14.94
C ARG A 29 40.85 39.71 -14.31
N ARG A 30 40.46 38.93 -13.30
CA ARG A 30 41.35 37.98 -12.59
C ARG A 30 41.84 36.88 -13.54
N LYS A 31 43.07 36.37 -13.33
CA LYS A 31 43.75 35.36 -14.19
C LYS A 31 42.98 34.03 -14.41
N ASN A 32 41.92 33.76 -13.66
CA ASN A 32 41.11 32.53 -13.77
C ASN A 32 39.63 32.83 -14.11
N TYR A 33 39.36 33.93 -14.80
CA TYR A 33 37.99 34.28 -15.19
C TYR A 33 37.56 33.49 -16.42
N THR A 34 36.50 32.69 -16.28
CA THR A 34 35.81 32.06 -17.41
C THR A 34 34.57 32.89 -17.74
N PRO A 35 34.45 33.44 -18.96
CA PRO A 35 33.33 34.31 -19.31
C PRO A 35 32.00 33.56 -19.25
N SER A 36 30.97 34.26 -18.78
CA SER A 36 29.64 33.66 -18.66
C SER A 36 29.00 33.47 -20.04
N LYS A 37 28.08 32.50 -20.20
CA LYS A 37 27.37 32.25 -21.48
C LYS A 37 26.66 33.49 -22.04
N LYS A 38 26.32 34.45 -21.18
CA LYS A 38 25.68 35.71 -21.54
C LYS A 38 26.68 36.70 -22.17
N GLU A 39 27.93 36.69 -21.72
CA GLU A 39 29.04 37.46 -22.33
C GLU A 39 29.49 36.87 -23.66
N LEU A 40 29.39 35.54 -23.82
CA LEU A 40 29.70 34.82 -25.06
C LEU A 40 28.60 34.95 -26.14
N GLY A 41 27.51 35.70 -25.87
CA GLY A 41 26.41 35.90 -26.83
C GLY A 41 25.58 34.63 -27.14
N VAL A 42 25.76 33.55 -26.37
CA VAL A 42 25.09 32.26 -26.64
C VAL A 42 23.77 32.19 -25.87
N VAL A 43 22.66 32.41 -26.59
CA VAL A 43 21.31 32.22 -26.04
C VAL A 43 21.04 30.72 -25.91
N THR A 44 20.80 30.24 -24.68
CA THR A 44 20.43 28.83 -24.47
C THR A 44 19.02 28.61 -25.03
N PRO A 45 18.78 27.61 -25.89
CA PRO A 45 17.45 27.40 -26.47
C PRO A 45 16.42 27.19 -25.36
N LYS A 46 15.37 28.02 -25.37
CA LYS A 46 14.29 27.98 -24.40
C LYS A 46 13.60 26.62 -24.52
N ARG A 47 13.70 25.78 -23.48
CA ARG A 47 13.08 24.45 -23.44
C ARG A 47 11.58 24.61 -23.66
N ALA A 48 11.06 24.08 -24.76
CA ALA A 48 9.63 24.09 -25.04
C ALA A 48 8.89 23.38 -23.89
N PRO A 49 7.85 23.99 -23.31
CA PRO A 49 7.09 23.35 -22.25
C PRO A 49 6.41 22.12 -22.87
N GLN A 50 6.87 20.92 -22.49
CA GLN A 50 6.13 19.71 -22.80
C GLN A 50 4.74 19.86 -22.19
N GLY A 51 3.72 19.77 -23.03
CA GLY A 51 2.33 20.01 -22.68
C GLY A 51 1.89 19.09 -21.55
N ARG A 52 2.06 19.56 -20.31
CA ARG A 52 1.35 19.03 -19.16
C ARG A 52 -0.12 19.32 -19.47
N ARG A 53 -0.91 18.28 -19.73
CA ARG A 53 -2.37 18.38 -19.70
C ARG A 53 -2.75 18.76 -18.27
N VAL A 54 -2.70 20.05 -17.99
CA VAL A 54 -3.29 20.63 -16.80
C VAL A 54 -4.78 20.66 -17.14
N GLU A 55 -5.52 19.71 -16.58
CA GLU A 55 -6.98 19.78 -16.63
C GLU A 55 -7.38 21.17 -16.13
N ALA A 56 -8.22 21.86 -16.92
CA ALA A 56 -8.62 23.23 -16.62
C ALA A 56 -9.16 23.29 -15.18
N ALA A 57 -8.64 24.26 -14.41
CA ALA A 57 -9.12 24.45 -13.05
C ALA A 57 -10.64 24.72 -13.10
N PRO A 58 -11.45 23.99 -12.33
CA PRO A 58 -12.90 24.18 -12.31
C PRO A 58 -13.23 25.62 -11.94
N ALA A 59 -14.05 26.29 -12.77
CA ALA A 59 -14.40 27.70 -12.63
C ALA A 59 -15.20 27.98 -11.34
N ASP A 60 -15.95 26.98 -10.87
CA ASP A 60 -16.79 27.07 -9.69
C ASP A 60 -16.35 26.15 -8.54
N ARG A 61 -16.39 26.66 -7.30
CA ARG A 61 -16.07 25.89 -6.09
C ARG A 61 -16.94 24.64 -5.93
N LYS A 62 -18.21 24.69 -6.35
CA LYS A 62 -19.14 23.55 -6.29
C LYS A 62 -18.76 22.45 -7.28
N GLU A 63 -18.42 22.84 -8.52
CA GLU A 63 -17.96 21.92 -9.55
C GLU A 63 -16.60 21.31 -9.20
N ALA A 64 -15.70 22.11 -8.62
CA ALA A 64 -14.42 21.64 -8.10
C ALA A 64 -14.58 20.55 -7.03
N LEU A 65 -15.49 20.77 -6.07
CA LEU A 65 -15.79 19.79 -5.03
C LEU A 65 -16.44 18.52 -5.58
N LYS A 66 -17.32 18.65 -6.59
CA LYS A 66 -17.95 17.50 -7.26
C LYS A 66 -16.91 16.67 -8.01
N LEU A 67 -16.07 17.32 -8.80
CA LEU A 67 -14.98 16.69 -9.56
C LEU A 67 -13.96 16.02 -8.61
N MET A 68 -13.60 16.68 -7.51
CA MET A 68 -12.73 16.09 -6.48
C MET A 68 -13.36 14.83 -5.86
N ARG A 69 -14.66 14.85 -5.55
CA ARG A 69 -15.37 13.68 -5.01
C ARG A 69 -15.46 12.55 -6.03
N GLU A 70 -15.69 12.86 -7.29
CA GLU A 70 -15.73 11.87 -8.37
C GLU A 70 -14.36 11.22 -8.56
N ARG A 71 -13.28 12.01 -8.61
CA ARG A 71 -11.89 11.49 -8.64
C ARG A 71 -11.58 10.61 -7.44
N GLN A 72 -11.94 11.05 -6.24
CA GLN A 72 -11.76 10.22 -5.04
C GLN A 72 -12.56 8.91 -5.09
N ARG A 73 -13.75 8.90 -5.72
CA ARG A 73 -14.54 7.68 -5.90
C ARG A 73 -13.88 6.74 -6.91
N THR A 74 -13.40 7.25 -8.04
CA THR A 74 -12.71 6.44 -9.06
C THR A 74 -11.40 5.88 -8.52
N GLU A 75 -10.58 6.69 -7.86
CA GLU A 75 -9.32 6.24 -7.25
C GLU A 75 -9.55 5.16 -6.18
N ARG A 76 -10.60 5.29 -5.36
CA ARG A 76 -10.96 4.26 -4.38
C ARG A 76 -11.48 2.99 -5.04
N ALA A 77 -12.25 3.11 -6.12
CA ALA A 77 -12.76 1.97 -6.87
C ALA A 77 -11.59 1.20 -7.51
N GLU A 78 -10.69 1.91 -8.20
CA GLU A 78 -9.48 1.34 -8.80
C GLU A 78 -8.56 0.68 -7.76
N ALA A 79 -8.33 1.34 -6.62
CA ALA A 79 -7.53 0.75 -5.53
C ALA A 79 -8.20 -0.50 -4.95
N SER A 80 -9.53 -0.49 -4.80
CA SER A 80 -10.29 -1.64 -4.29
C SER A 80 -10.26 -2.80 -5.29
N GLU A 81 -10.39 -2.52 -6.58
CA GLU A 81 -10.32 -3.51 -7.66
C GLU A 81 -8.91 -4.07 -7.80
N GLY A 82 -7.88 -3.22 -7.79
CA GLY A 82 -6.47 -3.61 -7.82
C GLY A 82 -6.11 -4.51 -6.64
N MET A 83 -6.56 -4.16 -5.43
CA MET A 83 -6.37 -4.99 -4.24
C MET A 83 -7.11 -6.33 -4.36
N ARG A 84 -8.31 -6.33 -4.94
CA ARG A 84 -9.14 -7.54 -5.09
C ARG A 84 -8.60 -8.48 -6.16
N ASN A 85 -8.06 -7.95 -7.25
CA ASN A 85 -7.37 -8.70 -8.30
C ASN A 85 -5.96 -9.15 -7.88
N GLY A 86 -5.40 -8.50 -6.85
CA GLY A 86 -4.09 -8.83 -6.31
C GLY A 86 -2.94 -8.27 -7.13
N ASP A 87 -3.11 -7.07 -7.71
CA ASP A 87 -2.04 -6.28 -8.31
C ASP A 87 -1.12 -5.75 -7.20
N GLU A 88 0.17 -6.08 -7.28
CA GLU A 88 1.17 -5.79 -6.26
C GLU A 88 1.25 -4.31 -5.88
N ARG A 89 0.92 -3.40 -6.81
CA ARG A 89 0.92 -1.95 -6.59
C ARG A 89 -0.13 -1.50 -5.57
N PHE A 90 -1.27 -2.18 -5.54
CA PHE A 90 -2.41 -1.85 -4.67
C PHE A 90 -2.50 -2.76 -3.44
N LEU A 91 -1.61 -3.74 -3.31
CA LEU A 91 -1.55 -4.60 -2.13
C LEU A 91 -1.05 -3.85 -0.89
N LEU A 92 -1.52 -4.25 0.28
CA LEU A 92 -0.94 -3.81 1.55
C LEU A 92 0.49 -4.36 1.68
N ALA A 93 1.35 -3.65 2.42
CA ALA A 93 2.72 -4.10 2.68
C ALA A 93 2.78 -5.52 3.28
N ARG A 94 1.74 -5.93 4.01
CA ARG A 94 1.60 -7.30 4.56
C ARG A 94 1.28 -8.37 3.51
N ASP A 95 0.78 -8.03 2.34
CA ASP A 95 0.31 -8.99 1.34
C ASP A 95 1.22 -9.02 0.09
N ARG A 96 2.17 -8.07 0.03
CA ARG A 96 3.18 -7.95 -1.03
C ARG A 96 4.32 -8.95 -0.88
N GLY A 97 4.91 -9.30 -2.03
CA GLY A 97 6.13 -10.09 -2.13
C GLY A 97 5.92 -11.49 -2.73
N PRO A 98 6.94 -12.03 -3.42
CA PRO A 98 6.86 -13.30 -4.12
C PRO A 98 6.73 -14.50 -3.17
N GLU A 99 7.23 -14.42 -1.94
CA GLU A 99 7.04 -15.48 -0.95
C GLU A 99 5.61 -15.52 -0.43
N ARG A 100 4.99 -14.35 -0.21
CA ARG A 100 3.60 -14.25 0.25
C ARG A 100 2.62 -14.62 -0.86
N SER A 101 2.92 -14.34 -2.12
CA SER A 101 2.11 -14.84 -3.24
C SER A 101 2.13 -16.36 -3.30
N LEU A 102 3.30 -16.99 -3.16
CA LEU A 102 3.41 -18.45 -3.09
C LEU A 102 2.59 -19.03 -1.93
N VAL A 103 2.65 -18.41 -0.75
CA VAL A 103 1.84 -18.84 0.40
C VAL A 103 0.34 -18.73 0.11
N ARG A 104 -0.10 -17.63 -0.53
CA ARG A 104 -1.51 -17.47 -0.94
C ARG A 104 -1.96 -18.62 -1.82
N ASP A 105 -1.18 -18.93 -2.86
CA ASP A 105 -1.54 -20.00 -3.80
C ASP A 105 -1.60 -21.37 -3.08
N ILE A 106 -0.62 -21.69 -2.22
CA ILE A 106 -0.57 -22.96 -1.47
C ILE A 106 -1.78 -23.14 -0.54
N VAL A 107 -2.27 -22.06 0.05
CA VAL A 107 -3.45 -22.09 0.94
C VAL A 107 -4.73 -22.13 0.11
N ASP A 108 -4.78 -21.38 -1.00
CA ASP A 108 -5.98 -21.21 -1.81
C ASP A 108 -6.28 -22.39 -2.74
N SER A 109 -5.26 -23.20 -3.09
CA SER A 109 -5.42 -24.47 -3.81
C SER A 109 -6.05 -25.59 -2.99
N ARG A 110 -6.22 -25.41 -1.67
CA ARG A 110 -6.71 -26.47 -0.76
C ARG A 110 -8.07 -26.15 -0.18
N ARG A 111 -8.81 -27.19 0.19
CA ARG A 111 -9.96 -27.08 1.08
C ARG A 111 -9.42 -26.90 2.50
N THR A 112 -9.62 -25.72 3.06
CA THR A 112 -9.17 -25.39 4.42
C THR A 112 -10.27 -25.65 5.43
N ILE A 113 -9.92 -26.16 6.61
CA ILE A 113 -10.89 -26.51 7.65
C ILE A 113 -11.57 -25.24 8.22
N GLY A 114 -10.94 -24.07 8.08
CA GLY A 114 -11.47 -22.79 8.54
C GLY A 114 -12.90 -22.44 8.09
N SER A 115 -13.29 -22.86 6.87
CA SER A 115 -14.66 -22.61 6.40
C SER A 115 -15.70 -23.48 7.14
N PHE A 116 -15.32 -24.71 7.49
CA PHE A 116 -16.14 -25.60 8.33
C PHE A 116 -16.12 -25.17 9.80
N PHE A 117 -15.02 -24.58 10.27
CA PHE A 117 -14.92 -24.06 11.63
C PHE A 117 -15.97 -22.98 11.92
N ILE A 118 -16.19 -22.02 11.01
CA ILE A 118 -17.22 -20.99 11.20
C ILE A 118 -18.63 -21.63 11.28
N ALA A 119 -18.95 -22.57 10.38
CA ALA A 119 -20.23 -23.26 10.42
C ALA A 119 -20.40 -24.08 11.72
N GLY A 120 -19.36 -24.82 12.13
CA GLY A 120 -19.36 -25.58 13.38
C GLY A 120 -19.45 -24.70 14.62
N ALA A 121 -18.81 -23.52 14.61
CA ALA A 121 -18.89 -22.56 15.71
C ALA A 121 -20.32 -22.06 15.92
N ILE A 122 -21.09 -21.83 14.84
CA ILE A 122 -22.51 -21.47 14.94
C ILE A 122 -23.31 -22.60 15.59
N VAL A 123 -23.07 -23.86 15.20
CA VAL A 123 -23.73 -25.03 15.80
C VAL A 123 -23.44 -25.13 17.30
N VAL A 124 -22.16 -24.98 17.69
CA VAL A 124 -21.74 -24.97 19.10
C VAL A 124 -22.42 -23.82 19.85
N MET A 125 -22.50 -22.63 19.25
CA MET A 125 -23.15 -21.47 19.87
C MET A 125 -24.63 -21.73 20.15
N VAL A 126 -25.36 -22.32 19.20
CA VAL A 126 -26.78 -22.69 19.39
C VAL A 126 -26.90 -23.77 20.47
N GLY A 127 -26.07 -24.80 20.43
CA GLY A 127 -26.06 -25.87 21.44
C GLY A 127 -25.74 -25.36 22.84
N SER A 128 -24.90 -24.34 22.97
CA SER A 128 -24.55 -23.72 24.25
C SER A 128 -25.70 -22.93 24.90
N VAL A 129 -26.65 -22.42 24.12
CA VAL A 129 -27.82 -21.67 24.64
C VAL A 129 -28.88 -22.62 25.20
N ILE A 130 -28.90 -23.87 24.73
CA ILE A 130 -29.86 -24.88 25.17
C ILE A 130 -29.52 -25.31 26.61
N LYS A 131 -30.49 -25.18 27.52
CA LYS A 131 -30.36 -25.59 28.93
C LYS A 131 -30.56 -27.09 29.11
N ASN A 132 -29.73 -27.88 28.44
CA ASN A 132 -29.68 -29.34 28.57
C ASN A 132 -28.22 -29.78 28.74
N GLN A 133 -27.92 -30.48 29.83
CA GLN A 133 -26.57 -30.91 30.18
C GLN A 133 -25.91 -31.76 29.09
N SER A 134 -26.65 -32.68 28.47
CA SER A 134 -26.13 -33.55 27.41
C SER A 134 -25.77 -32.74 26.15
N VAL A 135 -26.59 -31.73 25.82
CA VAL A 135 -26.36 -30.86 24.66
C VAL A 135 -25.15 -29.94 24.88
N GLN A 136 -24.99 -29.42 26.09
CA GLN A 136 -23.83 -28.59 26.46
C GLN A 136 -22.52 -29.41 26.42
N LEU A 137 -22.52 -30.63 26.97
CA LEU A 137 -21.38 -31.53 26.89
C LEU A 137 -21.02 -31.85 25.43
N ALA A 138 -22.01 -32.18 24.60
CA ALA A 138 -21.79 -32.42 23.18
C ALA A 138 -21.23 -31.18 22.46
N SER A 139 -21.73 -29.99 22.78
CA SER A 139 -21.24 -28.71 22.21
C SER A 139 -19.79 -28.43 22.63
N ASN A 140 -19.43 -28.68 23.88
CA ASN A 140 -18.06 -28.52 24.39
C ASN A 140 -17.08 -29.51 23.72
N LEU A 141 -17.49 -30.78 23.57
CA LEU A 141 -16.71 -31.78 22.87
C LEU A 141 -16.53 -31.42 21.39
N LEU A 142 -17.60 -30.97 20.73
CA LEU A 142 -17.55 -30.49 19.35
C LEU A 142 -16.61 -29.28 19.21
N TRP A 143 -16.66 -28.33 20.15
CA TRP A 143 -15.75 -27.19 20.17
C TRP A 143 -14.29 -27.63 20.30
N ALA A 144 -13.99 -28.54 21.23
CA ALA A 144 -12.65 -29.08 21.41
C ALA A 144 -12.14 -29.81 20.14
N LEU A 145 -13.01 -30.58 19.49
CA LEU A 145 -12.69 -31.28 18.24
C LEU A 145 -12.41 -30.31 17.11
N LEU A 146 -13.24 -29.26 16.95
CA LEU A 146 -13.03 -28.22 15.95
C LEU A 146 -11.73 -27.45 16.19
N ALA A 147 -11.41 -27.13 17.44
CA ALA A 147 -10.14 -26.50 17.81
C ALA A 147 -8.95 -27.39 17.46
N LEU A 148 -9.01 -28.69 17.78
CA LEU A 148 -7.97 -29.66 17.42
C LEU A 148 -7.81 -29.77 15.90
N ALA A 149 -8.91 -29.83 15.15
CA ALA A 149 -8.88 -29.89 13.69
C ALA A 149 -8.19 -28.66 13.07
N VAL A 150 -8.43 -27.46 13.62
CA VAL A 150 -7.76 -26.23 13.21
C VAL A 150 -6.26 -26.25 13.52
N VAL A 151 -5.87 -26.75 14.70
CA VAL A 151 -4.44 -26.88 15.06
C VAL A 151 -3.73 -27.82 14.11
N VAL A 152 -4.35 -28.97 13.81
CA VAL A 152 -3.81 -29.95 12.87
C VAL A 152 -3.67 -29.34 11.47
N ASP A 153 -4.70 -28.66 10.95
CA ASP A 153 -4.64 -27.95 9.64
C ASP A 153 -3.50 -26.92 9.62
N SER A 154 -3.34 -26.16 10.71
CA SER A 154 -2.30 -25.14 10.85
C SER A 154 -0.89 -25.74 10.74
N VAL A 155 -0.67 -26.90 11.37
CA VAL A 155 0.61 -27.63 11.26
C VAL A 155 0.85 -28.13 9.83
N PHE A 156 -0.17 -28.68 9.17
CA PHE A 156 -0.05 -29.11 7.76
C PHE A 156 0.22 -27.95 6.81
N ILE A 157 -0.40 -26.79 7.04
CA ILE A 157 -0.16 -25.56 6.28
C ILE A 157 1.29 -25.11 6.48
N ALA A 158 1.75 -24.99 7.74
CA ALA A 158 3.11 -24.55 8.05
C ALA A 158 4.18 -25.46 7.44
N ARG A 159 4.04 -26.80 7.55
CA ARG A 159 4.99 -27.76 6.96
C ARG A 159 5.08 -27.63 5.45
N ARG A 160 3.94 -27.43 4.78
CA ARG A 160 3.91 -27.28 3.30
C ARG A 160 4.49 -25.95 2.86
N ILE A 161 4.20 -24.86 3.56
CA ILE A 161 4.81 -23.55 3.32
C ILE A 161 6.32 -23.66 3.48
N LYS A 162 6.80 -24.28 4.56
CA LYS A 162 8.24 -24.49 4.79
C LYS A 162 8.88 -25.17 3.57
N LYS A 163 8.36 -26.33 3.17
CA LYS A 163 8.91 -27.12 2.04
C LYS A 163 8.91 -26.32 0.73
N ALA A 164 7.83 -25.61 0.42
CA ALA A 164 7.70 -24.89 -0.84
C ALA A 164 8.53 -23.61 -0.89
N VAL A 165 8.58 -22.85 0.21
CA VAL A 165 9.40 -21.64 0.32
C VAL A 165 10.87 -22.00 0.27
N THR A 166 11.34 -23.01 1.02
CA THR A 166 12.76 -23.42 0.97
C THR A 166 13.18 -23.96 -0.40
N ALA A 167 12.26 -24.55 -1.16
CA ALA A 167 12.55 -25.08 -2.49
C ALA A 167 12.61 -23.99 -3.57
N ARG A 168 11.74 -22.97 -3.51
CA ARG A 168 11.68 -21.89 -4.52
C ARG A 168 12.49 -20.64 -4.15
N PHE A 169 12.65 -20.37 -2.86
CA PHE A 169 13.31 -19.19 -2.31
C PHE A 169 14.32 -19.60 -1.23
N PRO A 170 15.47 -20.20 -1.62
CA PRO A 170 16.49 -20.62 -0.66
C PRO A 170 17.06 -19.44 0.15
N ASP A 171 17.18 -18.26 -0.48
CA ASP A 171 17.75 -17.04 0.13
C ASP A 171 16.68 -16.03 0.56
N THR A 172 15.53 -16.49 1.05
CA THR A 172 14.46 -15.59 1.47
C THR A 172 14.88 -14.71 2.66
N THR A 173 14.66 -13.40 2.56
CA THR A 173 14.87 -12.44 3.65
C THR A 173 13.71 -12.44 4.65
N GLN A 174 12.59 -13.07 4.30
CA GLN A 174 11.38 -13.09 5.12
C GLN A 174 11.48 -14.14 6.24
N ARG A 175 10.99 -13.77 7.43
CA ARG A 175 10.90 -14.72 8.55
C ARG A 175 9.86 -15.80 8.24
N LEU A 176 10.29 -17.06 8.23
CA LEU A 176 9.42 -18.22 7.99
C LEU A 176 8.20 -18.26 8.92
N GLY A 177 8.36 -17.89 10.20
CA GLY A 177 7.25 -17.80 11.15
C GLY A 177 6.16 -16.80 10.74
N SER A 178 6.55 -15.68 10.12
CA SER A 178 5.60 -14.70 9.58
C SER A 178 4.80 -15.28 8.41
N LEU A 179 5.46 -16.05 7.53
CA LEU A 179 4.82 -16.74 6.41
C LEU A 179 3.84 -17.82 6.89
N TYR A 180 4.18 -18.55 7.94
CA TYR A 180 3.29 -19.55 8.54
C TYR A 180 2.04 -18.89 9.13
N LEU A 181 2.22 -17.88 9.99
CA LEU A 181 1.10 -17.17 10.61
C LEU A 181 0.19 -16.54 9.54
N TYR A 182 0.79 -15.96 8.50
CA TYR A 182 0.05 -15.42 7.36
C TYR A 182 -0.79 -16.48 6.66
N GLY A 183 -0.21 -17.64 6.35
CA GLY A 183 -0.91 -18.75 5.71
C GLY A 183 -2.03 -19.34 6.58
N ILE A 184 -1.79 -19.47 7.89
CA ILE A 184 -2.78 -19.97 8.87
C ILE A 184 -3.98 -19.02 8.94
N MET A 185 -3.73 -17.72 9.14
CA MET A 185 -4.79 -16.71 9.20
C MET A 185 -5.62 -16.69 7.90
N ARG A 186 -4.96 -16.82 6.76
CA ARG A 186 -5.64 -16.93 5.47
C ARG A 186 -6.50 -18.20 5.41
N GLY A 187 -6.00 -19.33 5.88
CA GLY A 187 -6.72 -20.62 5.90
C GLY A 187 -7.99 -20.60 6.77
N LEU A 188 -7.98 -19.83 7.85
CA LEU A 188 -9.13 -19.65 8.75
C LEU A 188 -10.26 -18.84 8.11
N THR A 189 -9.92 -17.84 7.30
CA THR A 189 -10.94 -17.02 6.61
C THR A 189 -11.66 -17.79 5.50
N PHE A 190 -12.95 -17.53 5.32
CA PHE A 190 -13.76 -18.15 4.26
C PHE A 190 -13.23 -17.78 2.87
N ARG A 191 -13.07 -18.78 1.97
CA ARG A 191 -12.41 -18.60 0.65
C ARG A 191 -12.98 -17.45 -0.18
N ARG A 192 -14.30 -17.20 -0.10
CA ARG A 192 -14.97 -16.14 -0.87
C ARG A 192 -14.83 -14.74 -0.28
N MET A 193 -14.50 -14.64 1.01
CA MET A 193 -14.24 -13.35 1.69
C MET A 193 -12.76 -12.97 1.71
N ARG A 194 -11.87 -13.82 1.18
CA ARG A 194 -10.43 -13.55 1.10
C ARG A 194 -10.15 -12.42 0.11
N VAL A 195 -9.43 -11.42 0.58
CA VAL A 195 -8.81 -10.37 -0.23
C VAL A 195 -7.29 -10.51 -0.05
N PRO A 196 -6.47 -10.53 -1.11
CA PRO A 196 -6.81 -10.59 -2.54
C PRO A 196 -7.55 -11.88 -2.92
N LYS A 197 -8.29 -11.87 -4.03
CA LYS A 197 -9.00 -13.07 -4.49
C LYS A 197 -8.03 -14.23 -4.76
N PRO A 198 -8.43 -15.47 -4.43
CA PRO A 198 -7.72 -16.66 -4.88
C PRO A 198 -7.50 -16.66 -6.39
N LYS A 199 -6.25 -16.78 -6.84
CA LYS A 199 -5.91 -16.92 -8.28
C LYS A 199 -6.03 -18.37 -8.76
N VAL A 200 -5.88 -19.32 -7.84
CA VAL A 200 -5.86 -20.76 -8.13
C VAL A 200 -7.19 -21.44 -7.78
N GLU A 201 -7.54 -22.42 -8.60
CA GLU A 201 -8.66 -23.32 -8.35
C GLU A 201 -8.31 -24.37 -7.29
N LEU A 202 -9.36 -24.96 -6.71
CA LEU A 202 -9.22 -26.04 -5.74
C LEU A 202 -8.57 -27.26 -6.42
N GLY A 203 -7.48 -27.76 -5.85
CA GLY A 203 -6.74 -28.91 -6.38
C GLY A 203 -5.65 -28.56 -7.39
N ALA A 204 -5.44 -27.28 -7.71
CA ALA A 204 -4.34 -26.86 -8.58
C ALA A 204 -2.98 -27.31 -8.02
N LYS A 205 -2.13 -27.87 -8.89
CA LYS A 205 -0.74 -28.23 -8.53
C LYS A 205 0.10 -26.96 -8.52
N ILE A 206 0.77 -26.72 -7.39
CA ILE A 206 1.70 -25.61 -7.11
C ILE A 206 3.01 -26.21 -6.65
#